data_AF-A0A383CTD1-F1
#
_entry.id   AF-A0A383CTD1-F1
#
_cell.length_a   1.000
_cell.length_b   1.000
_cell.length_c   1.000
_cell.angle_alpha   90.00
_cell.angle_beta   90.00
_cell.angle_gamma   90.00
#
_symmetry.space_group_name_H-M   'P 1'
#
loop_
_entity.id
_entity.type
_entity.pdbx_description
1 polymer ?
#
loop_
_entity_poly.entity_id
_entity_poly.type
_entity_poly.pdbx_seq_one_letter_code
_entity_poly.pdbx_strand_id
1 'polypeptide(L)' 'FVVQGNTVVVIEHNLDVIKTADWIIDMGPDGGVNGGQIIAEGNPEKISEISSSYTGNFLKNIINTKFKKTA' A
#
# COMPACT_ATOMS: atom_id res chain seq x y z
N PHE A 1 5.78 3.54 -19.10
CA PHE A 1 6.38 4.64 -18.31
C PHE A 1 7.57 4.14 -17.49
N VAL A 2 7.39 3.15 -16.61
CA VAL A 2 8.47 2.58 -15.77
C VAL A 2 9.50 1.76 -16.56
N VAL A 3 9.09 1.02 -17.60
CA VAL A 3 9.98 0.20 -18.46
C VAL A 3 11.07 1.03 -19.19
N GLN A 4 10.90 2.35 -19.26
CA GLN A 4 11.89 3.27 -19.84
C GLN A 4 12.88 3.83 -18.79
N GLY A 5 12.82 3.35 -17.54
CA GLY A 5 13.69 3.81 -16.44
C GLY A 5 13.18 5.04 -15.69
N ASN A 6 11.95 5.50 -15.96
CA ASN A 6 11.35 6.63 -15.25
C ASN A 6 10.73 6.20 -13.92
N THR A 7 10.85 7.05 -12.91
CA THR A 7 10.12 6.90 -11.64
C THR A 7 8.73 7.54 -11.74
N VAL A 8 7.72 6.84 -11.25
CA VAL A 8 6.35 7.34 -11.16
C VAL A 8 5.96 7.40 -9.69
N VAL A 9 5.51 8.57 -9.25
CA VAL A 9 4.99 8.79 -7.89
C VAL A 9 3.53 9.18 -8.01
N VAL A 10 2.66 8.49 -7.28
CA VAL A 10 1.21 8.72 -7.27
C VAL A 10 0.70 8.77 -5.84
N ILE A 11 -0.37 9.55 -5.64
CA ILE A 11 -1.17 9.54 -4.40
C ILE A 11 -2.44 8.78 -4.74
N GLU A 12 -2.68 7.68 -4.05
CA GLU A 12 -3.80 6.79 -4.35
C GLU A 12 -4.47 6.25 -3.10
N HIS A 13 -5.74 5.91 -3.26
CA HIS A 13 -6.56 5.19 -2.29
C HIS A 13 -7.11 3.88 -2.88
N ASN A 14 -6.99 3.67 -4.20
CA ASN A 14 -7.40 2.42 -4.82
C ASN A 14 -6.38 1.31 -4.55
N LEU A 15 -6.79 0.34 -3.74
CA LEU A 15 -5.94 -0.78 -3.33
C LEU A 15 -5.49 -1.69 -4.49
N ASP A 16 -6.25 -1.74 -5.60
CA ASP A 16 -5.83 -2.48 -6.79
C ASP A 16 -4.63 -1.85 -7.49
N VAL A 17 -4.46 -0.53 -7.35
CA VAL A 17 -3.28 0.18 -7.85
C VAL A 17 -2.15 0.03 -6.84
N ILE A 18 -2.43 0.28 -5.56
CA ILE A 18 -1.44 0.26 -4.47
C ILE A 18 -0.75 -1.11 -4.38
N LYS A 19 -1.48 -2.23 -4.53
CA LYS A 19 -0.89 -3.59 -4.45
C LYS A 19 0.15 -3.88 -5.53
N THR A 20 0.15 -3.10 -6.62
CA THR A 20 1.09 -3.28 -7.74
C THR A 20 2.32 -2.37 -7.65
N ALA A 21 2.37 -1.49 -6.64
CA ALA A 21 3.49 -0.58 -6.46
C ALA A 21 4.74 -1.34 -5.97
N ASP A 22 5.91 -0.91 -6.44
CA ASP A 22 7.19 -1.42 -5.95
C ASP A 22 7.48 -0.93 -4.52
N TRP A 23 6.98 0.28 -4.18
CA TRP A 23 7.18 0.92 -2.89
C TRP A 23 5.98 1.78 -2.51
N ILE A 24 5.65 1.80 -1.23
CA ILE A 24 4.56 2.55 -0.63
C ILE A 24 5.13 3.39 0.52
N ILE A 25 4.67 4.63 0.61
CA ILE A 25 4.84 5.50 1.77
C ILE A 25 3.43 5.79 2.28
N ASP A 26 3.11 5.28 3.47
CA ASP A 26 1.80 5.47 4.09
C ASP A 26 1.84 6.64 5.08
N MET A 27 0.88 7.55 4.91
CA MET A 27 0.80 8.80 5.65
C MET A 27 -0.36 8.75 6.64
N GLY A 28 -0.14 9.22 7.86
CA GLY A 28 -1.17 9.23 8.89
C GLY A 28 -0.67 9.77 10.24
N PRO A 29 -1.19 9.26 11.37
CA PRO A 29 -2.20 8.20 11.51
C PRO A 29 -3.59 8.61 10.97
N ASP A 30 -3.96 9.87 11.06
CA ASP A 30 -5.24 10.41 10.57
C ASP A 30 -5.02 11.52 9.52
N GLY A 31 -6.11 12.14 9.06
CA GLY A 31 -6.05 13.35 8.24
C GLY A 31 -5.94 14.64 9.07
N GLY A 32 -5.50 15.72 8.43
CA GLY A 32 -5.46 17.06 9.04
C GLY A 32 -4.38 17.20 10.11
N VAL A 33 -4.73 17.83 11.25
CA VAL A 33 -3.78 18.15 12.34
C VAL A 33 -3.23 16.91 13.05
N ASN A 34 -3.93 15.79 12.96
CA ASN A 34 -3.52 14.51 13.55
C ASN A 34 -2.77 13.62 12.54
N GLY A 35 -2.46 14.14 11.35
CA GLY A 35 -1.75 13.46 10.30
C GLY A 35 -0.34 14.00 10.05
N GLY A 36 0.16 13.77 8.84
CA GLY A 36 1.41 14.36 8.35
C GLY A 36 2.67 13.60 8.76
N GLN A 37 2.54 12.41 9.33
CA GLN A 37 3.66 11.53 9.67
C GLN A 37 3.74 10.36 8.69
N ILE A 38 4.96 9.90 8.43
CA ILE A 38 5.19 8.61 7.77
C ILE A 38 4.99 7.53 8.81
N ILE A 39 3.91 6.76 8.68
CA ILE A 39 3.57 5.70 9.64
C ILE A 39 4.04 4.32 9.17
N ALA A 40 4.30 4.16 7.87
CA ALA A 40 4.84 2.94 7.28
C ALA A 40 5.53 3.23 5.94
N GLU A 41 6.59 2.48 5.64
CA GLU A 41 7.25 2.49 4.32
C GLU A 41 7.79 1.11 3.94
N GLY A 42 7.66 0.75 2.67
CA GLY A 42 8.08 -0.55 2.18
C GLY A 42 7.33 -1.02 0.94
N ASN A 43 7.59 -2.26 0.54
CA ASN A 43 6.79 -2.94 -0.47
C ASN A 43 5.38 -3.31 0.06
N PRO A 44 4.43 -3.64 -0.82
CA PRO A 44 3.06 -3.98 -0.43
C PRO A 44 2.95 -5.05 0.65
N GLU A 45 3.77 -6.10 0.59
CA GLU A 45 3.77 -7.18 1.56
C GLU A 45 4.16 -6.68 2.96
N LYS A 46 5.26 -5.91 3.06
CA LYS A 46 5.71 -5.33 4.34
C LYS A 46 4.67 -4.38 4.92
N ILE A 47 4.06 -3.53 4.09
CA ILE A 47 3.00 -2.61 4.55
C ILE A 47 1.81 -3.39 5.10
N SER A 48 1.44 -4.51 4.47
CA SER A 48 0.32 -5.34 4.91
C SER A 48 0.48 -5.99 6.29
N GLU A 49 1.70 -6.02 6.81
CA GLU A 49 2.02 -6.56 8.14
C GLU A 49 2.01 -5.47 9.24
N ILE A 50 1.95 -4.19 8.87
CA ILE A 50 2.00 -3.07 9.81
C ILE A 50 0.60 -2.75 10.32
N SER A 51 0.32 -3.14 11.57
CA SER A 51 -1.02 -2.99 12.18
C SER A 51 -1.46 -1.53 12.39
N SER A 52 -0.50 -0.60 12.52
CA SER A 52 -0.77 0.85 12.66
C SER A 52 -1.14 1.52 11.34
N SER A 53 -0.99 0.84 10.21
CA SER A 53 -1.32 1.36 8.88
C SER A 53 -2.75 0.96 8.49
N TYR A 54 -3.64 1.94 8.31
CA TYR A 54 -4.96 1.66 7.75
C TYR A 54 -4.86 1.03 6.37
N THR A 55 -4.00 1.60 5.51
CA THR A 55 -3.70 1.07 4.18
C THR A 55 -3.26 -0.39 4.26
N GLY A 56 -2.31 -0.72 5.13
CA GLY A 56 -1.80 -2.08 5.37
C GLY A 56 -2.88 -3.07 5.81
N ASN A 57 -3.75 -2.66 6.73
CA ASN A 57 -4.85 -3.49 7.22
C ASN A 57 -5.81 -3.90 6.08
N PHE A 58 -6.13 -3.00 5.16
CA PHE A 58 -6.96 -3.33 3.99
C PHE A 58 -6.18 -4.09 2.91
N LEU A 59 -4.92 -3.71 2.67
CA LEU A 59 -4.05 -4.32 1.68
C LEU A 59 -3.79 -5.80 1.99
N LYS A 60 -3.69 -6.17 3.27
CA LYS A 60 -3.53 -7.55 3.74
C LYS A 60 -4.59 -8.50 3.21
N ASN A 61 -5.85 -8.05 3.15
CA ASN A 61 -6.95 -8.87 2.66
C ASN A 61 -6.84 -9.11 1.15
N ILE A 62 -6.24 -8.19 0.40
CA ILE A 62 -6.13 -8.27 -1.04
C ILE A 62 -4.93 -9.14 -1.43
N ILE A 63 -3.77 -8.95 -0.80
CA ILE A 63 -2.55 -9.74 -1.06
C ILE A 63 -2.74 -11.22 -0.67
N ASN A 64 -3.40 -11.50 0.46
CA ASN A 64 -3.61 -12.88 0.91
C ASN A 64 -4.72 -13.64 0.17
N THR A 65 -5.42 -12.99 -0.77
CA THR A 65 -6.31 -13.69 -1.70
C THR A 65 -5.48 -14.44 -2.74
N LYS A 66 -4.71 -15.45 -2.30
CA LYS A 66 -4.31 -16.53 -3.21
C LYS A 66 -5.59 -17.07 -3.82
N PHE A 67 -5.70 -16.99 -5.14
CA PHE A 67 -6.75 -17.61 -5.94
C PHE A 67 -7.20 -18.91 -5.26
N LYS A 68 -8.42 -18.94 -4.72
CA LYS A 68 -9.08 -20.22 -4.48
C LYS A 68 -9.13 -20.87 -5.86
N LYS A 69 -8.21 -21.81 -6.13
CA LYS A 69 -8.39 -22.77 -7.22
C LYS A 69 -9.71 -23.45 -6.91
N THR A 70 -10.77 -23.03 -7.59
CA THR A 70 -11.97 -23.82 -7.75
C THR A 70 -11.50 -25.16 -8.31
N ALA A 71 -11.69 -26.21 -7.49
CA ALA A 71 -11.56 -27.59 -7.93
C ALA A 71 -12.64 -27.91 -8.97
#